data_AF-A0A9E2LMQ8-F1
#
_entry.id   AF-A0A9E2LMQ8-F1
#
_cell.length_a   1.000
_cell.length_b   1.000
_cell.length_c   1.000
_cell.angle_alpha   90.00
_cell.angle_beta   90.00
_cell.angle_gamma   90.00
#
_symmetry.space_group_name_H-M   'P 1'
#
loop_
_entity.id
_entity.type
_entity.pdbx_description
1 polymer ?
#
loop_
_entity_poly.entity_id
_entity_poly.type
_entity_poly.pdbx_seq_one_letter_code
_entity_poly.pdbx_strand_id
1 'polypeptide(L)'
;AGFFQALVRILPTILKHSKFTECDENKDRATAHLMVFYSFIGLFIVTNIFFVVLYVFQIHGPYSQLNPVKWLANVSGIALVIGSILMIKNRMARTTQSTSYKDWYLLGLVLGLGLTGMLTEMTRLAGTAGLSYLMYFVHLVFVFNLFAFLPFSKLAHLVYRTVAMAYAEYANR
;
A
#
# COMPACT_ATOMS: atom_id res chain seq x y z
N ALA A 1 -10.02 25.58 14.23
CA ALA A 1 -10.09 24.28 14.95
C ALA A 1 -11.15 23.31 14.39
N GLY A 2 -12.23 23.76 13.73
CA GLY A 2 -13.34 22.88 13.31
C GLY A 2 -12.99 21.81 12.25
N PHE A 3 -12.14 22.12 11.27
CA PHE A 3 -11.77 21.18 10.20
C PHE A 3 -10.93 19.99 10.70
N PHE A 4 -9.97 20.23 11.59
CA PHE A 4 -9.18 19.15 12.21
C PHE A 4 -10.08 18.18 13.01
N GLN A 5 -11.06 18.72 13.73
CA GLN A 5 -12.04 17.90 14.46
C GLN A 5 -12.98 17.12 13.51
N ALA A 6 -13.26 17.62 12.31
CA ALA A 6 -13.99 16.89 11.28
C ALA A 6 -13.16 15.74 10.68
N LEU A 7 -11.88 15.99 10.39
CA LEU A 7 -10.92 14.96 9.96
C LEU A 7 -10.84 13.79 10.96
N VAL A 8 -10.69 14.10 12.25
CA VAL A 8 -10.60 13.08 13.31
C VAL A 8 -11.88 12.24 13.41
N ARG A 9 -13.06 12.84 13.22
CA ARG A 9 -14.34 12.12 13.27
C ARG A 9 -14.55 11.17 12.09
N ILE A 10 -14.01 11.48 10.91
CA ILE A 10 -14.23 10.70 9.70
C ILE A 10 -13.21 9.57 9.54
N LEU A 11 -12.02 9.70 10.13
CA LEU A 11 -11.00 8.64 10.18
C LEU A 11 -11.54 7.22 10.42
N PRO A 12 -12.38 6.95 11.43
CA PRO A 12 -12.94 5.60 11.64
C PRO A 12 -13.83 5.14 10.48
N THR A 13 -14.58 6.04 9.84
CA THR A 13 -15.42 5.74 8.66
C THR A 13 -14.56 5.38 7.45
N ILE A 14 -13.42 6.06 7.26
CA ILE A 14 -12.46 5.78 6.19
C ILE A 14 -11.78 4.44 6.43
N LEU A 15 -11.26 4.24 7.65
CA LEU A 15 -10.55 3.00 7.99
C LEU A 15 -11.46 1.79 7.86
N LYS A 16 -12.67 1.85 8.43
CA LYS A 16 -13.63 0.73 8.37
C LYS A 16 -14.20 0.48 6.97
N HIS A 17 -14.03 1.40 6.01
CA HIS A 17 -14.61 1.31 4.67
C HIS A 17 -16.11 0.95 4.67
N SER A 18 -16.87 1.36 5.71
CA SER A 18 -18.25 0.91 5.95
C SER A 18 -19.19 1.22 4.78
N LYS A 19 -19.02 2.41 4.17
CA LYS A 19 -19.75 2.86 2.99
C LYS A 19 -19.45 2.07 1.70
N PHE A 20 -18.31 1.38 1.64
CA PHE A 20 -17.90 0.62 0.45
C PHE A 20 -18.58 -0.76 0.40
N THR A 21 -18.85 -1.34 1.56
CA THR A 21 -19.51 -2.65 1.71
C THR A 21 -21.04 -2.57 1.58
N GLU A 22 -21.62 -1.36 1.69
CA GLU A 22 -23.07 -1.11 1.50
C GLU A 22 -23.54 -1.36 0.05
N CYS A 23 -22.65 -1.22 -0.95
CA CYS A 23 -22.99 -1.52 -2.35
C CYS A 23 -22.66 -2.98 -2.72
N ASP A 24 -23.68 -3.76 -3.04
CA ASP A 24 -23.57 -5.20 -3.34
C ASP A 24 -22.65 -5.50 -4.54
N GLU A 25 -22.71 -4.67 -5.61
CA GLU A 25 -21.85 -4.81 -6.79
C GLU A 25 -20.34 -4.71 -6.50
N ASN A 26 -19.96 -4.09 -5.37
CA ASN A 26 -18.57 -3.85 -5.00
C ASN A 26 -18.00 -4.93 -4.07
N LYS A 27 -18.83 -5.84 -3.54
CA LYS A 27 -18.40 -6.85 -2.55
C LYS A 27 -17.30 -7.76 -3.09
N ASP A 28 -17.41 -8.20 -4.34
CA ASP A 28 -16.41 -9.05 -5.01
C ASP A 28 -15.03 -8.38 -5.18
N ARG A 29 -15.00 -7.05 -5.19
CA ARG A 29 -13.78 -6.24 -5.38
C ARG A 29 -13.23 -5.68 -4.08
N ALA A 30 -14.07 -5.59 -3.05
CA ALA A 30 -13.74 -4.99 -1.78
C ALA A 30 -12.60 -5.74 -1.08
N THR A 31 -12.61 -7.07 -1.11
CA THR A 31 -11.59 -7.91 -0.45
C THR A 31 -10.19 -7.64 -1.01
N ALA A 32 -10.01 -7.78 -2.33
CA ALA A 32 -8.73 -7.57 -2.99
C ALA A 32 -8.23 -6.12 -2.83
N HIS A 33 -9.13 -5.14 -2.90
CA HIS A 33 -8.79 -3.74 -2.71
C HIS A 33 -8.36 -3.43 -1.26
N LEU A 34 -9.11 -3.93 -0.26
CA LEU A 34 -8.81 -3.74 1.15
C LEU A 34 -7.49 -4.43 1.54
N MET A 35 -7.19 -5.61 0.98
CA MET A 35 -5.88 -6.24 1.19
C MET A 35 -4.74 -5.31 0.75
N VAL A 36 -4.80 -4.78 -0.48
CA VAL A 36 -3.79 -3.84 -0.98
C VAL A 36 -3.73 -2.57 -0.12
N PHE A 37 -4.88 -2.01 0.26
CA PHE A 37 -4.97 -0.80 1.08
C PHE A 37 -4.31 -0.97 2.45
N TYR A 38 -4.68 -2.01 3.20
CA TYR A 38 -4.09 -2.26 4.52
C TYR A 38 -2.62 -2.66 4.43
N SER A 39 -2.22 -3.37 3.38
CA SER A 39 -0.81 -3.66 3.11
C SER A 39 0.01 -2.39 2.93
N PHE A 40 -0.47 -1.40 2.17
CA PHE A 40 0.22 -0.12 2.01
C PHE A 40 0.37 0.62 3.35
N ILE A 41 -0.67 0.63 4.18
CA ILE A 41 -0.60 1.23 5.52
C ILE A 41 0.42 0.50 6.39
N GLY A 42 0.35 -0.83 6.44
CA GLY A 42 1.27 -1.66 7.22
C GLY A 42 2.73 -1.49 6.80
N LEU A 43 3.01 -1.56 5.50
CA LEU A 43 4.36 -1.37 4.95
C LEU A 43 4.88 0.06 5.16
N PHE A 44 4.01 1.07 5.05
CA PHE A 44 4.38 2.46 5.36
C PHE A 44 4.76 2.62 6.83
N ILE A 45 3.97 2.08 7.77
CA ILE A 45 4.28 2.11 9.20
C ILE A 45 5.63 1.43 9.47
N VAL A 46 5.83 0.22 8.94
CA VAL A 46 7.08 -0.53 9.15
C VAL A 46 8.29 0.23 8.61
N THR A 47 8.16 0.84 7.43
CA THR A 47 9.24 1.64 6.82
C THR A 47 9.62 2.84 7.69
N ASN A 48 8.63 3.56 8.22
CA ASN A 48 8.88 4.71 9.11
C ASN A 48 9.49 4.27 10.45
N ILE A 49 9.04 3.16 11.03
CA ILE A 49 9.64 2.61 12.26
C ILE A 49 11.12 2.31 12.02
N PHE A 50 11.46 1.56 10.97
CA PHE A 50 12.86 1.24 10.69
C PHE A 50 13.69 2.45 10.28
N PHE A 51 13.09 3.46 9.64
CA PHE A 51 13.76 4.72 9.36
C PHE A 51 14.16 5.43 10.66
N VAL A 52 13.25 5.55 11.63
CA VAL A 52 13.53 6.16 12.93
C VAL A 52 14.56 5.32 13.71
N VAL A 53 14.41 4.00 13.73
CA VAL A 53 15.37 3.10 14.42
C VAL A 53 16.78 3.22 13.83
N LEU A 54 16.89 3.30 12.51
CA LEU A 54 18.19 3.40 11.82
C LEU A 54 18.83 4.77 12.01
N TYR A 55 18.08 5.86 11.79
CA TYR A 55 18.65 7.22 11.72
C TYR A 55 18.57 8.01 13.03
N VAL A 56 17.59 7.75 13.89
CA VAL A 56 17.46 8.43 15.19
C VAL A 56 18.16 7.64 16.28
N PHE A 57 17.86 6.34 16.37
CA PHE A 57 18.43 5.47 17.41
C PHE A 57 19.77 4.84 17.04
N GLN A 58 20.22 4.99 15.78
CA GLN A 58 21.50 4.47 15.27
C GLN A 58 21.63 2.94 15.46
N ILE A 59 20.50 2.22 15.49
CA ILE A 59 20.50 0.76 15.59
C ILE A 59 20.55 0.22 14.16
N HIS A 60 21.72 -0.22 13.75
CA HIS A 60 21.92 -0.79 12.42
C HIS A 60 21.45 -2.25 12.35
N GLY A 61 20.94 -2.64 11.18
CA GLY A 61 20.62 -4.04 10.91
C GLY A 61 21.87 -4.93 10.87
N PRO A 62 21.73 -6.26 10.93
CA PRO A 62 20.49 -7.00 10.67
C PRO A 62 19.58 -7.11 11.91
N TYR A 63 18.29 -6.78 11.73
CA TYR A 63 17.28 -6.98 12.76
C TYR A 63 16.88 -8.46 12.87
N SER A 64 16.58 -8.91 14.09
CA SER A 64 16.10 -10.27 14.35
C SER A 64 14.84 -10.59 13.54
N GLN A 65 14.76 -11.83 13.04
CA GLN A 65 13.56 -12.36 12.36
C GLN A 65 12.36 -12.52 13.30
N LEU A 66 12.59 -12.54 14.61
CA LEU A 66 11.55 -12.58 15.64
C LEU A 66 11.02 -11.19 15.99
N ASN A 67 11.52 -10.13 15.35
CA ASN A 67 11.03 -8.79 15.61
C ASN A 67 9.57 -8.67 15.11
N PRO A 68 8.62 -8.23 15.97
CA PRO A 68 7.21 -8.12 15.60
C PRO A 68 6.98 -7.16 14.42
N VAL A 69 7.83 -6.14 14.25
CA VAL A 69 7.78 -5.20 13.12
C VAL A 69 8.16 -5.91 11.81
N LYS A 70 9.08 -6.88 11.85
CA LYS A 70 9.38 -7.72 10.68
C LYS A 70 8.21 -8.64 10.32
N TRP A 71 7.52 -9.21 11.30
CA TRP A 71 6.32 -10.01 11.03
C TRP A 71 5.23 -9.18 10.38
N LEU A 72 5.01 -7.95 10.87
CA LEU A 72 4.10 -7.01 10.23
C LEU A 72 4.50 -6.71 8.79
N ALA A 73 5.80 -6.52 8.50
CA ALA A 73 6.29 -6.36 7.13
C ALA A 73 5.96 -7.57 6.27
N ASN A 74 6.24 -8.78 6.74
CA ASN A 74 6.08 -10.00 5.94
C ASN A 74 4.61 -10.28 5.66
N VAL A 75 3.74 -10.16 6.67
CA VAL A 75 2.29 -10.29 6.50
C VAL A 75 1.76 -9.24 5.53
N SER A 76 2.17 -7.98 5.69
CA SER A 76 1.72 -6.89 4.82
C SER A 76 2.23 -7.06 3.38
N GLY A 77 3.48 -7.50 3.20
CA GLY A 77 4.09 -7.78 1.89
C GLY A 77 3.42 -8.94 1.16
N ILE A 78 3.16 -10.05 1.86
CA ILE A 78 2.40 -11.18 1.30
C ILE A 78 0.98 -10.75 0.91
N ALA A 79 0.30 -10.02 1.79
CA ALA A 79 -1.04 -9.50 1.50
C ALA A 79 -1.05 -8.52 0.31
N LEU A 80 0.03 -7.75 0.11
CA LEU A 80 0.16 -6.83 -1.03
C LEU A 80 0.25 -7.61 -2.34
N VAL A 81 1.08 -8.66 -2.37
CA VAL A 81 1.26 -9.51 -3.54
C VAL A 81 -0.03 -10.25 -3.89
N ILE A 82 -0.65 -10.92 -2.90
CA ILE A 82 -1.91 -11.64 -3.09
C ILE A 82 -3.03 -10.69 -3.52
N GLY A 83 -3.20 -9.57 -2.82
CA GLY A 83 -4.21 -8.57 -3.14
C GLY A 83 -4.04 -8.02 -4.56
N SER A 84 -2.81 -7.76 -4.98
CA SER A 84 -2.50 -7.29 -6.34
C SER A 84 -2.83 -8.34 -7.40
N ILE A 85 -2.47 -9.61 -7.17
CA ILE A 85 -2.80 -10.72 -8.08
C ILE A 85 -4.31 -10.89 -8.20
N LEU A 86 -5.05 -10.83 -7.08
CA LEU A 86 -6.51 -10.90 -7.08
C LEU A 86 -7.14 -9.72 -7.83
N MET A 87 -6.61 -8.50 -7.67
CA MET A 87 -7.07 -7.35 -8.43
C MET A 87 -6.81 -7.51 -9.94
N ILE A 88 -5.68 -8.08 -10.35
CA ILE A 88 -5.36 -8.38 -11.75
C ILE A 88 -6.34 -9.42 -12.30
N LYS A 89 -6.53 -10.54 -11.59
CA LYS A 89 -7.45 -11.61 -11.97
C LYS A 89 -8.89 -11.09 -12.14
N ASN A 90 -9.37 -10.32 -11.16
CA ASN A 90 -10.71 -9.74 -11.20
C ASN A 90 -10.88 -8.75 -12.36
N ARG A 91 -9.82 -8.03 -12.73
CA ARG A 91 -9.82 -7.11 -13.88
C ARG A 91 -9.80 -7.86 -15.21
N MET A 92 -9.01 -8.93 -15.34
CA MET A 92 -8.97 -9.75 -16.56
C MET A 92 -10.28 -10.48 -16.83
N ALA A 93 -11.00 -10.87 -15.78
CA ALA A 93 -12.28 -11.57 -15.89
C ALA A 93 -13.44 -10.70 -16.43
N ARG A 94 -13.28 -9.37 -16.48
CA ARG A 94 -14.33 -8.44 -16.92
C ARG A 94 -13.87 -7.63 -18.13
N THR A 95 -14.28 -8.06 -19.32
CA THR A 95 -13.91 -7.44 -20.61
C THR A 95 -14.76 -6.22 -20.99
N THR A 96 -15.86 -5.97 -20.28
CA THR A 96 -16.86 -4.93 -20.60
C THR A 96 -16.55 -3.54 -20.04
N GLN A 97 -15.48 -3.39 -19.26
CA GLN A 97 -15.09 -2.12 -18.64
C GLN A 97 -13.99 -1.44 -19.46
N SER A 98 -14.11 -0.14 -19.73
CA SER A 98 -13.05 0.60 -20.42
C SER A 98 -11.80 0.67 -19.54
N THR A 99 -10.71 0.07 -20.00
CA THR A 99 -9.45 0.08 -19.27
C THR A 99 -8.51 1.15 -19.81
N SER A 100 -8.02 2.03 -18.94
CA SER A 100 -6.94 2.95 -19.29
C SER A 100 -5.58 2.30 -19.05
N TYR A 101 -4.57 2.65 -19.87
CA TYR A 101 -3.18 2.22 -19.67
C TYR A 101 -2.67 2.52 -18.26
N LYS A 102 -3.04 3.68 -17.71
CA LYS A 102 -2.63 4.13 -16.37
C LYS A 102 -3.07 3.16 -15.25
N ASP A 103 -4.22 2.51 -15.42
CA ASP A 103 -4.73 1.55 -14.44
C ASP A 103 -3.88 0.28 -14.42
N TRP A 104 -3.49 -0.22 -15.59
CA TRP A 104 -2.64 -1.40 -15.72
C TRP A 104 -1.21 -1.13 -15.27
N TYR A 105 -0.70 0.06 -15.57
CA TYR A 105 0.62 0.51 -15.11
C TYR A 105 0.69 0.53 -13.58
N LEU A 106 -0.27 1.18 -12.91
CA LEU A 106 -0.30 1.24 -11.46
C LEU A 106 -0.41 -0.17 -10.85
N LEU A 107 -1.24 -1.05 -11.43
CA LEU A 107 -1.42 -2.41 -10.91
C LEU A 107 -0.15 -3.26 -11.06
N GLY A 108 0.54 -3.13 -12.19
CA GLY A 108 1.85 -3.75 -12.41
C GLY A 108 2.92 -3.19 -11.48
N LEU A 109 2.91 -1.88 -11.24
CA LEU A 109 3.83 -1.22 -10.32
C LEU A 109 3.65 -1.71 -8.88
N VAL A 110 2.41 -1.78 -8.37
CA VAL A 110 2.14 -2.27 -7.01
C VAL A 110 2.55 -3.74 -6.86
N LEU A 111 2.25 -4.57 -7.86
CA LEU A 111 2.68 -5.97 -7.86
C LEU A 111 4.21 -6.08 -7.86
N GLY A 112 4.88 -5.34 -8.74
CA GLY A 112 6.33 -5.30 -8.86
C GLY A 112 7.01 -4.80 -7.59
N LEU A 113 6.45 -3.77 -6.95
CA LEU A 113 6.90 -3.26 -5.66
C LEU A 113 6.84 -4.35 -4.57
N GLY A 114 5.71 -5.06 -4.45
CA GLY A 114 5.55 -6.14 -3.48
C GLY A 114 6.49 -7.32 -3.73
N LEU A 115 6.58 -7.79 -4.98
CA LEU A 115 7.45 -8.90 -5.37
C LEU A 115 8.92 -8.58 -5.13
N THR A 116 9.39 -7.44 -5.61
CA THR A 116 10.81 -7.05 -5.47
C THR A 116 11.19 -6.84 -4.01
N GLY A 117 10.30 -6.27 -3.19
CA GLY A 117 10.56 -6.10 -1.75
C GLY A 117 10.72 -7.43 -1.03
N MET A 118 9.80 -8.39 -1.26
CA MET A 118 9.89 -9.73 -0.68
C MET A 118 11.10 -10.51 -1.21
N LEU A 119 11.41 -10.37 -2.50
CA LEU A 119 12.59 -10.98 -3.11
C LEU A 119 13.89 -10.43 -2.50
N THR A 120 13.98 -9.11 -2.24
CA THR A 120 15.14 -8.53 -1.55
C THR A 120 15.35 -9.16 -0.18
N GLU A 121 14.28 -9.41 0.58
CA GLU A 121 14.40 -10.10 1.87
C GLU A 121 14.87 -11.55 1.70
N MET A 122 14.22 -12.32 0.83
CA MET A 122 14.55 -13.73 0.61
C MET A 122 15.98 -13.93 0.11
N THR A 123 16.43 -13.09 -0.81
CA THR A 123 17.76 -13.18 -1.43
C THR A 123 18.86 -12.79 -0.45
N ARG A 124 18.57 -11.84 0.46
CA ARG A 124 19.44 -11.50 1.59
C ARG A 124 19.52 -12.63 2.60
N LEU A 125 18.42 -13.32 2.89
CA LEU A 125 18.42 -14.51 3.77
C LEU A 125 19.15 -15.70 3.13
N ALA A 126 19.11 -15.82 1.81
CA ALA A 126 19.86 -16.83 1.06
C ALA A 126 21.37 -16.53 0.95
N GLY A 127 21.86 -15.41 1.49
CA GLY A 127 23.27 -15.04 1.44
C GLY A 127 23.78 -14.64 0.05
N THR A 128 22.89 -14.41 -0.92
CA THR A 128 23.26 -14.08 -2.30
C THR A 128 23.47 -12.58 -2.46
N ALA A 129 24.66 -12.08 -2.06
CA ALA A 129 24.94 -10.65 -1.98
C ALA A 129 24.70 -9.90 -3.31
N GLY A 130 25.23 -10.40 -4.43
CA GLY A 130 25.08 -9.74 -5.73
C GLY A 130 23.63 -9.59 -6.18
N LEU A 131 22.83 -10.65 -6.00
CA LEU A 131 21.42 -10.63 -6.38
C LEU A 131 20.57 -9.79 -5.41
N SER A 132 20.93 -9.78 -4.12
CA SER A 132 20.29 -8.92 -3.11
C SER A 132 20.42 -7.44 -3.46
N TYR A 133 21.62 -6.99 -3.86
CA TYR A 133 21.84 -5.60 -4.26
C TYR A 133 21.06 -5.23 -5.53
N LEU A 134 21.03 -6.13 -6.52
CA LEU A 134 20.26 -5.91 -7.73
C LEU A 134 18.76 -5.80 -7.43
N MET A 135 18.21 -6.72 -6.64
CA MET A 135 16.80 -6.67 -6.26
C MET A 135 16.46 -5.42 -5.46
N TYR A 136 17.35 -5.01 -4.55
CA TYR A 136 17.18 -3.77 -3.79
C TYR A 136 17.17 -2.53 -4.70
N PHE A 137 18.09 -2.46 -5.68
CA PHE A 137 18.10 -1.37 -6.65
C PHE A 137 16.79 -1.33 -7.44
N VAL A 138 16.35 -2.46 -7.98
CA VAL A 138 15.10 -2.56 -8.73
C VAL A 138 13.90 -2.16 -7.85
N HIS A 139 13.88 -2.59 -6.59
CA HIS A 139 12.85 -2.21 -5.63
C HIS A 139 12.81 -0.68 -5.40
N LEU A 140 13.97 -0.04 -5.23
CA LEU A 140 14.03 1.43 -5.08
C LEU A 140 13.55 2.17 -6.33
N VAL A 141 13.79 1.64 -7.53
CA VAL A 141 13.22 2.20 -8.76
C VAL A 141 11.69 2.14 -8.74
N PHE A 142 11.10 1.03 -8.30
CA PHE A 142 9.64 0.93 -8.12
C PHE A 142 9.12 1.90 -7.06
N VAL A 143 9.81 2.06 -5.92
CA VAL A 143 9.46 3.02 -4.87
C VAL A 143 9.49 4.46 -5.41
N PHE A 144 10.56 4.84 -6.11
CA PHE A 144 10.67 6.15 -6.73
C PHE A 144 9.52 6.41 -7.70
N ASN A 145 9.22 5.41 -8.53
CA ASN A 145 8.15 5.49 -9.50
C ASN A 145 6.77 5.63 -8.81
N LEU A 146 6.52 4.88 -7.73
CA LEU A 146 5.32 5.01 -6.91
C LEU A 146 5.10 6.46 -6.46
N PHE A 147 6.13 7.11 -5.90
CA PHE A 147 6.04 8.49 -5.42
C PHE A 147 5.91 9.50 -6.56
N ALA A 148 6.67 9.34 -7.64
CA ALA A 148 6.62 10.23 -8.80
C ALA A 148 5.22 10.25 -9.46
N PHE A 149 4.57 9.09 -9.54
CA PHE A 149 3.22 8.98 -10.11
C PHE A 149 2.09 9.08 -9.08
N LEU A 150 2.39 9.19 -7.78
CA LEU A 150 1.40 9.34 -6.70
C LEU A 150 0.36 10.43 -7.01
N PRO A 151 0.74 11.70 -7.33
CA PRO A 151 -0.23 12.77 -7.60
C PRO A 151 -1.03 12.57 -8.89
N PHE A 152 -0.50 11.79 -9.84
CA PHE A 152 -1.12 11.56 -11.15
C PHE A 152 -1.88 10.23 -11.23
N SER A 153 -1.92 9.48 -10.13
CA SER A 153 -2.50 8.14 -10.07
C SER A 153 -3.83 8.10 -9.32
N LYS A 154 -4.52 6.97 -9.42
CA LYS A 154 -5.71 6.67 -8.62
C LYS A 154 -5.41 6.61 -7.11
N LEU A 155 -4.15 6.61 -6.65
CA LEU A 155 -3.82 6.70 -5.23
C LEU A 155 -4.08 8.10 -4.65
N ALA A 156 -3.98 9.16 -5.47
CA ALA A 156 -4.36 10.51 -5.06
C ALA A 156 -5.85 10.61 -4.67
N HIS A 157 -6.69 9.69 -5.16
CA HIS A 157 -8.08 9.55 -4.76
C HIS A 157 -8.25 9.44 -3.24
N LEU A 158 -7.32 8.79 -2.54
CA LEU A 158 -7.38 8.69 -1.08
C LEU A 158 -7.33 10.09 -0.45
N VAL A 159 -6.39 10.93 -0.88
CA VAL A 159 -6.24 12.30 -0.37
C VAL A 159 -7.46 13.15 -0.78
N TYR A 160 -7.87 13.10 -2.04
CA TYR A 160 -9.03 13.88 -2.49
C TYR A 160 -10.32 13.46 -1.79
N ARG A 161 -10.58 12.16 -1.63
CA ARG A 161 -11.78 11.65 -0.97
C ARG A 161 -11.77 11.92 0.53
N THR A 162 -10.63 11.74 1.21
CA THR A 162 -10.50 12.04 2.64
C THR A 162 -10.77 13.52 2.90
N VAL A 163 -10.18 14.43 2.12
CA VAL A 163 -10.39 15.87 2.22
C VAL A 163 -11.84 16.26 1.87
N ALA A 164 -12.41 15.69 0.81
CA ALA A 164 -13.79 15.97 0.43
C ALA A 164 -14.80 15.54 1.50
N MET A 165 -14.61 14.35 2.10
CA MET A 165 -15.47 13.91 3.21
C MET A 165 -15.26 14.79 4.44
N ALA A 166 -14.02 15.14 4.78
CA ALA A 166 -13.71 16.06 5.87
C ALA A 166 -14.35 17.43 5.68
N TYR A 167 -14.33 17.94 4.45
CA TYR A 167 -15.00 19.19 4.08
C TYR A 167 -16.52 19.06 4.15
N ALA A 168 -17.10 17.97 3.65
CA ALA A 168 -18.54 17.73 3.71
C ALA A 168 -19.05 17.66 5.17
N GLU A 169 -18.35 16.97 6.06
CA GLU A 169 -18.64 16.94 7.50
C GLU A 169 -18.40 18.28 8.18
N TYR A 170 -17.42 19.05 7.72
CA TYR A 170 -17.20 20.41 8.21
C TYR A 170 -18.29 21.38 7.75
N ALA A 171 -18.81 21.23 6.54
CA ALA A 171 -19.84 22.07 5.94
C ALA A 171 -21.28 21.67 6.32
N ASN A 172 -21.51 20.41 6.70
CA ASN A 172 -22.76 19.92 7.32
C ASN A 172 -22.80 20.11 8.85
N ARG A 173 -21.89 20.92 9.40
CA ARG A 173 -21.97 21.44 10.77
C ARG A 173 -22.59 22.81 10.80
#